data_AF-G9YFR3-F1
#
_entry.id   AF-G9YFR3-F1
#
_cell.length_a   1.000
_cell.length_b   1.000
_cell.length_c   1.000
_cell.angle_alpha   90.00
_cell.angle_beta   90.00
_cell.angle_gamma   90.00
#
_symmetry.space_group_name_H-M   'P 1'
#
loop_
_entity.id
_entity.type
_entity.pdbx_description
1 polymer ?
#
loop_
_entity_poly.entity_id
_entity_poly.type
_entity_poly.pdbx_seq_one_letter_code
_entity_poly.pdbx_strand_id
1 'polypeptide(L)'
;MVSLFDMCTGFQIIVCITLFSGIIYGRHKKTVQLKALVIHNALYLVWAVTVTAVVAKNMLIWWPVFFLAFFISHAIFGKRRKKNWQGTGKKLTVPAGIFAVLFAGALIFGGIQVTAYYFPMMTYTLPFETGSALAGGLFVGLLFSWTDRKMGK
;
A
#
# COMPACT_ATOMS: atom_id res chain seq x y z
N MET A 1 2.84 -20.90 -19.34
CA MET A 1 2.68 -20.62 -17.90
C MET A 1 2.92 -19.14 -17.68
N VAL A 2 1.98 -18.42 -17.08
CA VAL A 2 2.22 -17.03 -16.65
C VAL A 2 3.13 -17.10 -15.42
N SER A 3 4.28 -16.42 -15.44
CA SER A 3 5.17 -16.43 -14.28
C SER A 3 4.55 -15.62 -13.13
N LEU A 4 4.91 -15.93 -11.88
CA LEU A 4 4.47 -15.16 -10.71
C LEU A 4 4.84 -13.66 -10.86
N PHE A 5 5.95 -13.39 -11.53
CA PHE A 5 6.41 -12.05 -11.87
C PHE A 5 5.46 -11.32 -12.84
N ASP A 6 4.97 -12.00 -13.87
CA ASP A 6 4.01 -11.43 -14.83
C ASP A 6 2.68 -11.09 -14.15
N MET A 7 2.22 -11.94 -13.22
CA MET A 7 1.02 -11.67 -12.43
C MET A 7 1.20 -10.44 -11.52
N CYS A 8 2.35 -10.32 -10.86
CA CYS A 8 2.66 -9.16 -10.01
C CYS A 8 2.78 -7.88 -10.83
N THR A 9 3.37 -7.97 -12.02
CA THR A 9 3.52 -6.83 -12.94
C THR A 9 2.16 -6.38 -13.47
N GLY A 10 1.29 -7.32 -13.85
CA GLY A 10 -0.09 -7.03 -14.20
C GLY A 10 -0.85 -6.35 -13.06
N PHE A 11 -0.70 -6.85 -11.84
CA PHE A 11 -1.34 -6.25 -10.66
C PHE A 11 -0.80 -4.84 -10.36
N GLN A 12 0.50 -4.62 -10.47
CA GLN A 12 1.12 -3.30 -10.34
C GLN A 12 0.57 -2.32 -11.38
N ILE A 13 0.42 -2.72 -12.64
CA ILE A 13 -0.16 -1.88 -13.69
C ILE A 13 -1.60 -1.49 -13.33
N ILE A 14 -2.41 -2.44 -12.84
CA ILE A 14 -3.78 -2.16 -12.38
C ILE A 14 -3.79 -1.15 -11.22
N VAL A 15 -2.88 -1.30 -10.25
CA VAL A 15 -2.73 -0.36 -9.12
C VAL A 15 -2.30 1.04 -9.60
N CYS A 16 -1.38 1.13 -10.56
CA CYS A 16 -0.96 2.39 -11.16
C CYS A 16 -2.09 3.08 -11.96
N ILE A 17 -2.89 2.31 -12.69
CA ILE A 17 -4.05 2.84 -13.43
C ILE A 17 -5.11 3.35 -12.45
N THR A 18 -5.47 2.55 -11.44
CA THR A 18 -6.42 2.98 -10.40
C THR A 18 -5.92 4.20 -9.62
N LEU A 19 -4.60 4.34 -9.44
CA LEU A 19 -3.95 5.54 -8.93
C LEU A 19 -4.19 6.77 -9.79
N PHE A 20 -3.86 6.67 -11.08
CA PHE A 20 -4.02 7.77 -12.03
C PHE A 20 -5.49 8.18 -12.13
N SER A 21 -6.39 7.21 -12.25
CA SER A 21 -7.83 7.47 -12.22
C SER A 21 -8.28 8.13 -10.91
N GLY A 22 -7.74 7.68 -9.77
CA GLY A 22 -7.99 8.26 -8.45
C GLY A 22 -7.50 9.71 -8.32
N ILE A 23 -6.31 10.02 -8.85
CA ILE A 23 -5.74 11.39 -8.90
C ILE A 23 -6.64 12.31 -9.72
N ILE A 24 -7.00 11.89 -10.94
CA ILE A 24 -7.83 12.66 -11.86
C ILE A 24 -9.20 12.90 -11.22
N TYR A 25 -9.83 11.84 -10.69
CA TYR A 25 -11.10 11.94 -10.00
C TYR A 25 -11.04 12.85 -8.77
N GLY A 26 -10.00 12.70 -7.93
CA GLY A 26 -9.79 13.49 -6.73
C GLY A 26 -9.56 14.98 -7.02
N ARG A 27 -8.83 15.30 -8.10
CA ARG A 27 -8.64 16.69 -8.57
C ARG A 27 -9.96 17.32 -9.01
N HIS A 28 -10.82 16.56 -9.71
CA HIS A 28 -12.10 17.07 -10.20
C HIS A 28 -13.18 17.18 -9.12
N LYS A 29 -13.38 16.13 -8.31
CA LYS A 29 -14.51 16.06 -7.36
C LYS A 29 -14.17 16.52 -5.95
N LYS A 30 -12.87 16.63 -5.59
CA LYS A 30 -12.32 16.95 -4.25
C LYS A 30 -12.82 16.07 -3.09
N THR A 31 -13.73 15.14 -3.37
CA THR A 31 -14.44 14.29 -2.42
C THR A 31 -14.49 12.87 -2.96
N VAL A 32 -14.23 11.89 -2.08
CA VAL A 32 -14.23 10.47 -2.41
C VAL A 32 -15.13 9.73 -1.41
N GLN A 33 -15.88 8.73 -1.88
CA GLN A 33 -16.69 7.90 -0.99
C GLN A 33 -15.77 7.05 -0.10
N LEU A 34 -16.10 6.95 1.20
CA LEU A 34 -15.32 6.16 2.14
C LEU A 34 -15.18 4.69 1.70
N LYS A 35 -16.23 4.07 1.15
CA LYS A 35 -16.16 2.70 0.59
C LYS A 35 -15.06 2.56 -0.46
N ALA A 36 -14.99 3.50 -1.40
CA ALA A 36 -13.98 3.47 -2.45
C ALA A 36 -12.57 3.60 -1.88
N LEU A 37 -12.38 4.46 -0.87
CA LEU A 37 -11.09 4.62 -0.20
C LEU A 37 -10.67 3.36 0.57
N VAL A 38 -11.59 2.68 1.26
CA VAL A 38 -11.31 1.42 1.96
C VAL A 38 -10.93 0.31 0.99
N ILE A 39 -11.64 0.19 -0.13
CA ILE A 39 -11.30 -0.78 -1.20
C ILE A 39 -9.91 -0.47 -1.77
N HIS A 40 -9.61 0.81 -2.02
CA HIS A 40 -8.31 1.24 -2.52
C HIS A 40 -7.18 0.88 -1.54
N ASN A 41 -7.38 1.12 -0.24
CA ASN A 41 -6.44 0.74 0.80
C ASN A 41 -6.22 -0.78 0.89
N ALA A 42 -7.29 -1.57 0.74
CA ALA A 42 -7.20 -3.03 0.72
C ALA A 42 -6.41 -3.54 -0.51
N LEU A 43 -6.60 -2.93 -1.69
CA LEU A 43 -5.82 -3.26 -2.88
C LEU A 43 -4.33 -3.00 -2.66
N TYR A 44 -3.95 -1.90 -2.00
CA TYR A 44 -2.55 -1.65 -1.65
C TYR A 44 -1.96 -2.63 -0.65
N LEU A 45 -2.76 -3.04 0.34
CA LEU A 45 -2.33 -4.06 1.28
C LEU A 45 -2.03 -5.36 0.53
N VAL A 46 -2.95 -5.81 -0.33
CA VAL A 46 -2.77 -7.00 -1.17
C VAL A 46 -1.52 -6.84 -2.05
N TRP A 47 -1.29 -5.66 -2.61
CA TRP A 47 -0.12 -5.43 -3.45
C TRP A 47 1.19 -5.50 -2.68
N ALA A 48 1.29 -4.79 -1.56
CA ALA A 48 2.48 -4.75 -0.74
C ALA A 48 2.82 -6.15 -0.19
N VAL A 49 1.80 -6.93 0.21
CA VAL A 49 1.95 -8.33 0.61
C VAL A 49 2.45 -9.18 -0.56
N THR A 50 1.88 -9.01 -1.75
CA THR A 50 2.28 -9.76 -2.96
C THR A 50 3.72 -9.46 -3.38
N VAL A 51 4.15 -8.19 -3.37
CA VAL A 51 5.54 -7.81 -3.70
C VAL A 51 6.50 -8.35 -2.63
N THR A 52 6.14 -8.22 -1.36
CA THR A 52 6.93 -8.79 -0.26
C THR A 52 7.05 -10.30 -0.42
N ALA A 53 5.98 -10.99 -0.83
CA ALA A 53 5.97 -12.42 -1.09
C ALA A 53 6.88 -12.86 -2.25
N VAL A 54 6.98 -12.06 -3.31
CA VAL A 54 7.89 -12.34 -4.43
C VAL A 54 9.35 -12.16 -4.04
N VAL A 55 9.63 -11.19 -3.16
CA VAL A 55 11.00 -10.82 -2.79
C VAL A 55 11.52 -11.65 -1.62
N ALA A 56 10.65 -12.02 -0.67
CA ALA A 56 11.03 -12.71 0.56
C ALA A 56 11.19 -14.22 0.34
N LYS A 57 12.42 -14.73 0.41
CA LYS A 57 12.71 -16.17 0.35
C LYS A 57 12.19 -16.91 1.58
N ASN A 58 12.21 -16.25 2.76
CA ASN A 58 11.72 -16.83 4.01
C ASN A 58 10.51 -16.06 4.57
N MET A 59 9.33 -16.40 4.05
CA MET A 59 8.05 -15.81 4.46
C MET A 59 7.80 -15.89 5.98
N LEU A 60 8.29 -16.94 6.66
CA LEU A 60 8.09 -17.10 8.10
C LEU A 60 8.76 -16.01 8.93
N ILE A 61 9.84 -15.40 8.42
CA ILE A 61 10.56 -14.31 9.10
C ILE A 61 9.98 -12.96 8.66
N TRP A 62 9.72 -12.80 7.36
CA TRP A 62 9.39 -11.50 6.79
C TRP A 62 7.91 -11.11 6.93
N TRP A 63 6.99 -12.06 7.06
CA TRP A 63 5.59 -11.78 7.39
C TRP A 63 5.46 -11.10 8.76
N PRO A 64 6.04 -11.65 9.85
CA PRO A 64 6.08 -10.97 11.13
C PRO A 64 6.64 -9.55 11.04
N VAL A 65 7.75 -9.34 10.31
CA VAL A 65 8.35 -8.01 10.13
C VAL A 65 7.41 -7.05 9.41
N PHE A 66 6.79 -7.49 8.31
CA PHE A 66 5.81 -6.69 7.56
C PHE A 66 4.62 -6.30 8.45
N PHE A 67 4.00 -7.26 9.13
CA PHE A 67 2.84 -6.99 9.97
C PHE A 67 3.21 -6.15 11.19
N LEU A 68 4.38 -6.39 11.79
CA LEU A 68 4.89 -5.57 12.89
C LEU A 68 5.08 -4.12 12.43
N ALA A 69 5.73 -3.89 11.28
CA ALA A 69 5.90 -2.56 10.71
C ALA A 69 4.55 -1.90 10.37
N PHE A 70 3.60 -2.66 9.84
CA PHE A 70 2.22 -2.21 9.60
C PHE A 70 1.53 -1.78 10.89
N PHE A 71 1.51 -2.63 11.92
CA PHE A 71 0.83 -2.34 13.17
C PHE A 71 1.52 -1.22 13.96
N ILE A 72 2.85 -1.17 14.00
CA ILE A 72 3.60 -0.09 14.65
C ILE A 72 3.33 1.24 13.95
N SER A 73 3.46 1.29 12.62
CA SER A 73 3.14 2.47 11.83
C SER A 73 1.69 2.89 12.06
N HIS A 74 0.76 1.92 12.06
CA HIS A 74 -0.64 2.20 12.31
C HIS A 74 -0.94 2.66 13.75
N ALA A 75 -0.24 2.13 14.75
CA ALA A 75 -0.43 2.51 16.14
C ALA A 75 0.15 3.90 16.44
N ILE A 76 1.33 4.22 15.91
CA ILE A 76 1.98 5.52 16.08
C ILE A 76 1.21 6.62 15.37
N PHE A 77 0.80 6.36 14.13
CA PHE A 77 0.19 7.37 13.27
C PHE A 77 -1.34 7.31 13.24
N GLY A 78 -1.97 6.24 13.71
CA GLY A 78 -3.43 6.13 13.80
C GLY A 78 -3.99 6.96 14.97
N LYS A 79 -5.24 7.42 14.85
CA LYS A 79 -5.98 7.99 15.99
C LYS A 79 -6.86 6.90 16.60
N ARG A 80 -6.97 6.86 17.94
CA ARG A 80 -7.97 6.04 18.65
C ARG A 80 -9.37 6.38 18.14
N ARG A 81 -10.09 5.39 17.61
CA ARG A 81 -11.41 5.55 16.99
C ARG A 81 -12.47 5.96 18.03
N LYS A 82 -13.30 6.95 17.71
CA LYS A 82 -14.67 7.06 18.26
C LYS A 82 -15.57 6.11 17.47
N LYS A 83 -16.40 5.32 18.16
CA LYS A 83 -17.13 4.10 17.75
C LYS A 83 -18.03 4.12 16.48
N ASN A 84 -17.98 5.12 15.59
CA ASN A 84 -18.95 5.24 14.50
C ASN A 84 -18.38 4.84 13.13
N TRP A 85 -18.28 3.53 12.88
CA TRP A 85 -18.10 2.97 11.53
C TRP A 85 -19.41 2.86 10.74
N GLN A 86 -20.51 3.44 11.23
CA GLN A 86 -21.85 3.30 10.64
C GLN A 86 -22.12 4.18 9.41
N GLY A 87 -21.09 4.80 8.82
CA GLY A 87 -21.26 5.75 7.71
C GLY A 87 -20.53 5.33 6.44
N THR A 88 -20.81 4.16 5.87
CA THR A 88 -20.19 3.75 4.60
C THR A 88 -20.62 4.63 3.40
N GLY A 89 -21.62 5.50 3.56
CA GLY A 89 -21.98 6.56 2.61
C GLY A 89 -21.24 7.90 2.82
N LYS A 90 -20.38 8.03 3.85
CA LYS A 90 -19.65 9.28 4.16
C LYS A 90 -18.70 9.63 3.00
N LYS A 91 -18.82 10.85 2.49
CA LYS A 91 -17.86 11.42 1.53
C LYS A 91 -16.74 12.11 2.31
N LEU A 92 -15.49 11.86 1.95
CA LEU A 92 -14.31 12.45 2.57
C LEU A 92 -13.66 13.43 1.62
N THR A 93 -13.30 14.62 2.13
CA THR A 93 -12.49 15.58 1.39
C THR A 93 -11.04 15.13 1.39
N VAL A 94 -10.55 14.76 0.21
CA VAL A 94 -9.22 14.21 0.00
C VAL A 94 -8.31 15.34 -0.52
N PRO A 95 -7.25 15.71 0.20
CA PRO A 95 -6.27 16.68 -0.28
C PRO A 95 -5.49 16.06 -1.44
N ALA A 96 -5.25 16.83 -2.50
CA ALA A 96 -4.52 16.36 -3.69
C ALA A 96 -3.15 15.73 -3.35
N GLY A 97 -2.50 16.20 -2.28
CA GLY A 97 -1.20 15.70 -1.82
C GLY A 97 -1.18 14.24 -1.38
N ILE A 98 -2.29 13.62 -0.97
CA ILE A 98 -2.23 12.19 -0.60
C ILE A 98 -1.94 11.31 -1.82
N PHE A 99 -2.44 11.69 -2.99
CA PHE A 99 -2.23 10.88 -4.15
C PHE A 99 -0.76 10.86 -4.60
N ALA A 100 0.01 11.90 -4.25
CA ALA A 100 1.46 11.90 -4.45
C ALA A 100 2.16 10.84 -3.58
N VAL A 101 1.71 10.67 -2.32
CA VAL A 101 2.24 9.62 -1.42
C VAL A 101 1.93 8.23 -1.99
N LEU A 102 0.72 8.05 -2.51
CA LEU A 102 0.31 6.80 -3.15
C LEU A 102 1.13 6.49 -4.41
N PHE A 103 1.39 7.51 -5.23
CA PHE A 103 2.23 7.38 -6.41
C PHE A 103 3.69 7.07 -6.05
N ALA A 104 4.24 7.72 -5.01
CA ALA A 104 5.57 7.42 -4.50
C ALA A 104 5.68 5.98 -4.00
N GLY A 105 4.68 5.50 -3.24
CA GLY A 105 4.61 4.09 -2.85
C GLY A 105 4.61 3.17 -4.06
N ALA A 106 3.86 3.53 -5.11
CA ALA A 106 3.81 2.72 -6.32
C ALA A 106 5.14 2.64 -7.08
N LEU A 107 5.88 3.74 -7.14
CA LEU A 107 7.22 3.75 -7.70
C LEU A 107 8.21 2.93 -6.86
N ILE A 108 8.11 2.98 -5.54
CA ILE A 108 8.99 2.23 -4.64
C ILE A 108 8.77 0.72 -4.80
N PHE A 109 7.52 0.25 -4.70
CA PHE A 109 7.23 -1.19 -4.85
C PHE A 109 7.48 -1.68 -6.27
N GLY A 110 7.17 -0.84 -7.26
CA GLY A 110 7.50 -1.12 -8.65
C GLY A 110 8.99 -1.23 -8.90
N GLY A 111 9.77 -0.32 -8.33
CA GLY A 111 11.23 -0.36 -8.38
C GLY A 111 11.77 -1.62 -7.73
N ILE A 112 11.32 -1.95 -6.52
CA ILE A 112 11.71 -3.19 -5.81
C ILE A 112 11.41 -4.43 -6.68
N GLN A 113 10.24 -4.49 -7.30
CA GLN A 113 9.86 -5.60 -8.16
C GLN A 113 10.72 -5.70 -9.44
N VAL A 114 10.97 -4.58 -10.13
CA VAL A 114 11.85 -4.52 -11.31
C VAL A 114 13.27 -4.92 -10.94
N THR A 115 13.78 -4.41 -9.82
CA THR A 115 15.11 -4.76 -9.31
C THR A 115 15.21 -6.24 -8.97
N ALA A 116 14.19 -6.83 -8.33
CA ALA A 116 14.15 -8.26 -8.03
C ALA A 116 14.20 -9.14 -9.29
N TYR A 117 13.62 -8.67 -10.39
CA TYR A 117 13.58 -9.40 -11.67
C TYR A 117 14.89 -9.33 -12.45
N TYR A 118 15.44 -8.13 -12.63
CA TYR A 118 16.68 -7.95 -13.39
C TYR A 118 17.93 -8.32 -12.59
N PHE A 119 17.86 -8.26 -11.26
CA PHE A 119 18.96 -8.58 -10.36
C PHE A 119 18.51 -9.62 -9.32
N PRO A 120 18.24 -10.87 -9.73
CA PRO A 120 17.77 -11.91 -8.83
C PRO A 120 18.77 -12.22 -7.72
N MET A 121 20.07 -11.94 -7.91
CA MET A 121 21.08 -12.05 -6.85
C MET A 121 20.81 -11.12 -5.66
N MET A 122 20.15 -9.96 -5.88
CA MET A 122 19.85 -9.00 -4.81
C MET A 122 18.70 -9.45 -3.91
N THR A 123 17.79 -10.31 -4.39
CA THR A 123 16.71 -10.85 -3.54
C THR A 123 17.23 -11.76 -2.43
N TYR A 124 18.46 -12.27 -2.56
CA TYR A 124 19.12 -13.05 -1.53
C TYR A 124 19.86 -12.20 -0.48
N THR A 125 19.88 -10.88 -0.66
CA THR A 125 20.53 -10.00 0.29
C THR A 125 19.54 -9.66 1.41
N LEU A 126 19.94 -9.93 2.65
CA LEU A 126 19.17 -9.60 3.86
C LEU A 126 18.64 -8.14 3.84
N PRO A 127 19.41 -7.13 3.39
CA PRO A 127 18.92 -5.75 3.30
C PRO A 127 17.73 -5.58 2.34
N PHE A 128 17.68 -6.33 1.25
CA PHE A 128 16.61 -6.22 0.24
C PHE A 128 15.32 -6.90 0.70
N GLU A 129 15.43 -8.07 1.34
CA GLU A 129 14.29 -8.74 1.99
C GLU A 129 13.74 -7.91 3.15
N THR A 130 14.62 -7.41 4.02
CA THR A 130 14.23 -6.56 5.17
C THR A 130 13.63 -5.24 4.68
N GLY A 131 14.28 -4.60 3.72
CA GLY A 131 13.88 -3.29 3.19
C GLY A 131 12.52 -3.35 2.50
N SER A 132 12.25 -4.40 1.73
CA SER A 132 10.96 -4.58 1.07
C SER A 132 9.83 -4.85 2.06
N ALA A 133 10.04 -5.71 3.06
CA ALA A 133 9.06 -5.99 4.10
C ALA A 133 8.76 -4.76 4.98
N LEU A 134 9.80 -4.02 5.40
CA LEU A 134 9.64 -2.79 6.18
C LEU A 134 8.97 -1.69 5.36
N ALA A 135 9.41 -1.43 4.13
CA ALA A 135 8.79 -0.43 3.27
C ALA A 135 7.31 -0.77 3.01
N GLY A 136 7.01 -2.05 2.77
CA GLY A 136 5.68 -2.63 2.67
C GLY A 136 4.79 -2.29 3.86
N GLY A 137 5.19 -2.78 5.03
CA GLY A 137 4.41 -2.60 6.26
C GLY A 137 4.25 -1.13 6.65
N LEU A 138 5.34 -0.34 6.61
CA LEU A 138 5.31 1.07 6.96
C LEU A 138 4.37 1.87 6.06
N PHE A 139 4.46 1.68 4.74
CA PHE A 139 3.62 2.38 3.76
C PHE A 139 2.14 2.09 3.99
N VAL A 140 1.77 0.81 4.11
CA VAL A 140 0.37 0.41 4.31
C VAL A 140 -0.13 0.90 5.69
N GLY A 141 0.70 0.84 6.73
CA GLY A 141 0.35 1.36 8.06
C GLY A 141 0.07 2.86 8.06
N LEU A 142 0.85 3.65 7.32
CA LEU A 142 0.65 5.09 7.15
C LEU A 142 -0.64 5.39 6.37
N LEU A 143 -0.88 4.61 5.33
CA LEU A 143 -2.03 4.72 4.44
C LEU A 143 -3.36 4.43 5.17
N PHE A 144 -3.39 3.39 6.01
CA PHE A 144 -4.52 3.11 6.89
C PHE A 144 -4.67 4.15 8.01
N SER A 145 -3.56 4.61 8.59
CA SER A 145 -3.56 5.67 9.61
C SER A 145 -4.18 6.96 9.12
N TRP A 146 -3.85 7.36 7.89
CA TRP A 146 -4.39 8.56 7.29
C TRP A 146 -5.92 8.47 7.11
N THR A 147 -6.40 7.33 6.61
CA THR A 147 -7.84 7.08 6.45
C THR A 147 -8.56 7.16 7.80
N ASP A 148 -8.00 6.54 8.85
CA ASP A 148 -8.55 6.60 10.21
C ASP A 148 -8.60 8.04 10.76
N ARG A 149 -7.55 8.85 10.54
CA ARG A 149 -7.55 10.28 10.93
C ARG A 149 -8.61 11.09 10.21
N LYS A 150 -8.87 10.80 8.93
CA LYS A 150 -9.87 11.50 8.14
C LYS A 150 -11.30 11.10 8.52
N MET A 151 -11.49 9.87 9.00
CA MET A 151 -12.80 9.42 9.51
C MET A 151 -13.15 10.03 10.87
N GLY A 152 -12.15 10.25 11.73
CA GLY A 152 -12.33 10.82 13.08
C GLY A 152 -12.43 12.34 13.16
N LYS A 153 -12.34 13.05 12.03
CA LYS A 153 -12.72 14.46 11.87
C LYS A 153 -14.14 14.55 11.29
#